data_AF-A0A858Q8J6-F1
#
_entry.id   AF-A0A858Q8J6-F1
#
_cell.length_a   1.000
_cell.length_b   1.000
_cell.length_c   1.000
_cell.angle_alpha   90.00
_cell.angle_beta   90.00
_cell.angle_gamma   90.00
#
_symmetry.space_group_name_H-M   'P 1'
#
loop_
_entity.id
_entity.type
_entity.pdbx_description
1 polymer ?
#
loop_
_entity_poly.entity_id
_entity_poly.type
_entity_poly.pdbx_seq_one_letter_code
_entity_poly.pdbx_strand_id
1 'polypeptide(L)'
;MQNLETPSDGRPRVTVAAVVERDGRFLCVEERTAGSADLVINQPAGHVEAAESVIEAAIRETLEETGWHLVPEAVTGIYLWRHPASGRSFLRIAITGRAEAPEGEVRLDEGIERAVWLSREELLRERERHRSPLVLHTVEDYLRGERHPLSLLKPMLG
;
A
#
# COMPACT_ATOMS: atom_id res chain seq x y z
N MET A 1 -30.77 -6.31 -6.56
CA MET A 1 -30.21 -5.27 -7.45
C MET A 1 -28.74 -5.61 -7.63
N GLN A 2 -28.32 -5.98 -8.84
CA GLN A 2 -26.91 -6.24 -9.14
C GLN A 2 -26.19 -4.89 -9.24
N ASN A 3 -25.14 -4.70 -8.42
CA ASN A 3 -24.27 -3.54 -8.54
C ASN A 3 -23.59 -3.57 -9.91
N LEU A 4 -23.94 -2.62 -10.76
CA LEU A 4 -23.27 -2.38 -12.03
C LEU A 4 -21.90 -1.75 -11.72
N GLU A 5 -20.86 -2.56 -11.56
CA GLU A 5 -19.49 -2.05 -11.63
C GLU A 5 -19.30 -1.37 -12.99
N THR A 6 -18.97 -0.07 -12.97
CA THR A 6 -18.70 0.70 -14.18
C THR A 6 -17.54 0.05 -14.94
N PRO A 7 -17.63 -0.18 -16.26
CA PRO A 7 -16.52 -0.71 -17.05
C PRO A 7 -15.29 0.16 -16.83
N SER A 8 -14.12 -0.45 -16.58
CA SER A 8 -12.88 0.32 -16.51
C SER A 8 -12.67 0.97 -17.89
N ASP A 9 -12.55 2.29 -17.94
CA ASP A 9 -12.30 3.07 -19.16
C ASP A 9 -10.91 2.84 -19.77
N GLY A 10 -10.21 1.78 -19.35
CA GLY A 10 -8.85 1.42 -19.74
C GLY A 10 -7.76 2.19 -19.00
N ARG A 11 -8.08 3.19 -18.18
CA ARG A 11 -7.08 4.00 -17.49
C ARG A 11 -6.53 3.27 -16.25
N PRO A 12 -5.23 3.42 -15.95
CA PRO A 12 -4.66 2.92 -14.70
C PRO A 12 -5.32 3.58 -13.49
N ARG A 13 -5.61 2.79 -12.46
CA ARG A 13 -6.03 3.31 -11.15
C ARG A 13 -4.80 3.76 -10.37
N VAL A 14 -4.85 4.94 -9.76
CA VAL A 14 -3.74 5.42 -8.93
C VAL A 14 -3.89 4.84 -7.53
N THR A 15 -2.84 4.21 -7.04
CA THR A 15 -2.79 3.66 -5.68
C THR A 15 -1.53 4.13 -4.97
N VAL A 16 -1.57 4.12 -3.65
CA VAL A 16 -0.44 4.44 -2.78
C VAL A 16 -0.06 3.23 -1.95
N ALA A 17 1.17 3.22 -1.44
CA ALA A 17 1.56 2.26 -0.42
C ALA A 17 2.66 2.78 0.47
N ALA A 18 2.54 2.46 1.76
CA ALA A 18 3.54 2.80 2.75
C ALA A 18 4.57 1.67 2.88
N VAL A 19 5.84 1.98 2.60
CA VAL A 19 6.99 1.12 2.87
C VAL A 19 7.67 1.62 4.13
N VAL A 20 7.18 1.15 5.28
CA VAL A 20 7.70 1.53 6.60
C VAL A 20 8.55 0.41 7.14
N GLU A 21 9.76 0.74 7.60
CA GLU A 21 10.68 -0.21 8.20
C GLU A 21 10.99 0.19 9.65
N ARG A 22 11.10 -0.83 10.50
CA ARG A 22 11.50 -0.71 11.90
C ARG A 22 12.23 -1.99 12.32
N ASP A 23 13.44 -1.84 12.86
CA ASP A 23 14.25 -2.94 13.39
C ASP A 23 14.44 -4.10 12.40
N GLY A 24 14.64 -3.77 11.11
CA GLY A 24 14.83 -4.71 10.01
C GLY A 24 13.55 -5.38 9.50
N ARG A 25 12.37 -4.92 9.96
CA ARG A 25 11.06 -5.46 9.61
C ARG A 25 10.18 -4.40 8.98
N PHE A 26 9.29 -4.82 8.08
CA PHE A 26 8.41 -3.95 7.31
C PHE A 26 6.97 -4.07 7.77
N LEU A 27 6.31 -2.92 7.94
CA LEU A 27 4.89 -2.88 8.23
C LEU A 27 4.10 -3.40 7.03
N CYS A 28 3.30 -4.41 7.26
CA CYS A 28 2.42 -5.04 6.29
C CYS A 28 1.06 -5.29 6.93
N VAL A 29 0.08 -5.64 6.10
CA VAL A 29 -1.24 -6.10 6.52
C VAL A 29 -1.49 -7.50 5.99
N GLU A 30 -2.19 -8.31 6.78
CA GLU A 30 -2.88 -9.49 6.27
C GLU A 30 -4.33 -9.11 5.98
N GLU A 31 -4.75 -9.23 4.72
CA GLU A 31 -6.06 -8.81 4.24
C GLU A 31 -6.76 -9.92 3.44
N ARG A 32 -8.09 -9.88 3.39
CA ARG A 32 -8.90 -10.77 2.55
C ARG A 32 -9.32 -10.03 1.29
N THR A 33 -9.01 -10.60 0.13
CA THR A 33 -9.38 -9.95 -1.14
C THR A 33 -10.89 -10.01 -1.36
N ALA A 34 -11.50 -8.92 -1.85
CA ALA A 34 -12.92 -8.91 -2.20
C ALA A 34 -13.26 -10.06 -3.16
N GLY A 35 -14.10 -11.00 -2.71
CA GLY A 35 -14.55 -12.16 -3.50
C GLY A 35 -13.67 -13.40 -3.40
N SER A 36 -12.58 -13.41 -2.62
CA SER A 36 -11.85 -14.63 -2.23
C SER A 36 -11.78 -14.77 -0.71
N ALA A 37 -11.72 -16.02 -0.23
CA ALA A 37 -11.45 -16.32 1.17
C ALA A 37 -9.94 -16.23 1.50
N ASP A 38 -9.09 -16.09 0.48
CA ASP A 38 -7.63 -16.11 0.62
C ASP A 38 -7.13 -14.92 1.45
N LEU A 39 -6.28 -15.24 2.43
CA LEU A 39 -5.59 -14.26 3.26
C LEU A 39 -4.23 -13.94 2.65
N VAL A 40 -4.09 -12.72 2.15
CA VAL A 40 -2.90 -12.25 1.43
C VAL A 40 -2.18 -11.15 2.20
N ILE A 41 -0.92 -10.92 1.86
CA ILE A 41 -0.05 -9.92 2.48
C ILE A 41 0.13 -8.74 1.52
N ASN A 42 0.03 -7.53 2.05
CA ASN A 42 0.33 -6.30 1.32
C ASN A 42 1.03 -5.27 2.24
N GLN A 43 1.63 -4.24 1.67
CA GLN A 43 1.85 -2.99 2.42
C GLN A 43 0.51 -2.34 2.73
N PRO A 44 0.43 -1.48 3.76
CA PRO A 44 -0.72 -0.59 3.91
C PRO A 44 -0.89 0.24 2.64
N ALA A 45 -2.01 0.08 1.94
CA ALA A 45 -2.13 0.52 0.56
C ALA A 45 -3.57 0.53 0.03
N GLY A 46 -3.97 1.64 -0.57
CA GLY A 46 -5.24 1.74 -1.27
C GLY A 46 -5.25 2.77 -2.39
N HIS A 47 -6.46 3.18 -2.79
CA HIS A 47 -6.65 4.10 -3.90
C HIS A 47 -6.44 5.54 -3.43
N VAL A 48 -5.95 6.38 -4.33
CA VAL A 48 -6.03 7.83 -4.12
C VAL A 48 -7.47 8.26 -4.41
N GLU A 49 -8.15 8.81 -3.42
CA GLU A 49 -9.51 9.31 -3.53
C GLU A 49 -9.59 10.69 -4.18
N ALA A 50 -10.81 11.13 -4.45
CA ALA A 50 -11.04 12.46 -4.98
C ALA A 50 -10.69 13.53 -3.93
N ALA A 51 -10.05 14.61 -4.38
CA ALA A 51 -9.68 15.77 -3.56
C ALA A 51 -8.67 15.51 -2.42
N GLU A 52 -7.98 14.38 -2.42
CA GLU A 52 -6.79 14.17 -1.59
C GLU A 52 -5.51 14.07 -2.43
N SER A 53 -4.38 14.43 -1.82
CA SER A 53 -3.06 14.23 -2.38
C SER A 53 -2.59 12.79 -2.16
N VAL A 54 -1.59 12.38 -2.95
CA VAL A 54 -0.92 11.07 -2.80
C VAL A 54 -0.34 10.88 -1.39
N ILE A 55 0.16 11.97 -0.78
CA ILE A 55 0.75 11.91 0.57
C ILE A 55 -0.35 11.74 1.61
N GLU A 56 -1.47 12.47 1.49
CA GLU A 56 -2.63 12.32 2.37
C GLU A 56 -3.21 10.90 2.28
N ALA A 57 -3.37 10.36 1.06
CA ALA A 57 -3.81 8.99 0.85
C ALA A 57 -2.90 7.98 1.57
N ALA A 58 -1.57 8.12 1.46
CA ALA A 58 -0.64 7.19 2.12
C ALA A 58 -0.74 7.24 3.65
N ILE A 59 -0.97 8.43 4.22
CA ILE A 59 -1.18 8.61 5.66
C ILE A 59 -2.50 7.95 6.08
N ARG A 60 -3.59 8.25 5.35
CA ARG A 60 -4.93 7.72 5.60
C ARG A 60 -4.94 6.19 5.56
N GLU A 61 -4.48 5.60 4.46
CA GLU A 61 -4.44 4.14 4.26
C GLU A 61 -3.58 3.44 5.34
N THR A 62 -2.45 4.03 5.73
CA THR A 62 -1.63 3.45 6.82
C THR A 62 -2.39 3.44 8.14
N LEU A 63 -3.08 4.53 8.45
CA LEU A 63 -3.86 4.65 9.69
C LEU A 63 -5.05 3.69 9.70
N GLU A 64 -5.84 3.65 8.63
CA GLU A 64 -7.05 2.84 8.49
C GLU A 64 -6.73 1.34 8.52
N GLU A 65 -5.66 0.91 7.85
CA GLU A 65 -5.33 -0.52 7.74
C GLU A 65 -4.39 -1.04 8.84
N THR A 66 -3.74 -0.17 9.61
CA THR A 66 -2.80 -0.64 10.66
C THR A 66 -2.93 0.02 12.02
N GLY A 67 -3.61 1.16 12.10
CA GLY A 67 -3.61 2.05 13.26
C GLY A 67 -2.32 2.86 13.43
N TRP A 68 -1.26 2.62 12.64
CA TRP A 68 -0.02 3.37 12.76
C TRP A 68 -0.10 4.71 12.05
N HIS A 69 0.51 5.73 12.65
CA HIS A 69 0.58 7.07 12.08
C HIS A 69 1.83 7.20 11.21
N LEU A 70 1.65 7.25 9.88
CA LEU A 70 2.74 7.47 8.94
C LEU A 70 3.23 8.92 9.00
N VAL A 71 4.55 9.10 9.10
CA VAL A 71 5.26 10.37 8.88
C VAL A 71 6.07 10.22 7.59
N PRO A 72 5.55 10.68 6.43
CA PRO A 72 6.18 10.49 5.12
C PRO A 72 7.52 11.22 5.00
N GLU A 73 8.49 10.62 4.33
CA GLU A 73 9.82 11.19 4.14
C GLU A 73 10.28 11.21 2.68
N ALA A 74 9.94 10.18 1.90
CA ALA A 74 10.40 10.06 0.52
C ALA A 74 9.49 9.17 -0.34
N VAL A 75 9.57 9.34 -1.65
CA VAL A 75 9.04 8.38 -2.63
C VAL A 75 10.13 7.34 -2.92
N THR A 76 9.81 6.05 -2.82
CA THR A 76 10.75 4.96 -3.15
C THR A 76 10.60 4.47 -4.57
N GLY A 77 9.42 4.63 -5.19
CA GLY A 77 9.21 4.23 -6.58
C GLY A 77 7.79 4.48 -7.08
N ILE A 78 7.65 4.48 -8.40
CA ILE A 78 6.36 4.56 -9.10
C ILE A 78 6.28 3.38 -10.07
N TYR A 79 5.25 2.55 -9.92
CA TYR A 79 5.14 1.26 -10.60
C TYR A 79 3.86 1.20 -11.42
N LEU A 80 3.99 1.05 -12.73
CA LEU A 80 2.86 0.69 -13.59
C LEU A 80 2.77 -0.84 -13.66
N TRP A 81 1.70 -1.40 -13.10
CA TRP A 81 1.46 -2.84 -13.07
C TRP A 81 0.09 -3.18 -13.64
N ARG A 82 0.03 -4.25 -14.43
CA ARG A 82 -1.23 -4.79 -14.96
C ARG A 82 -1.51 -6.13 -14.31
N HIS A 83 -2.64 -6.23 -13.61
CA HIS A 83 -3.06 -7.45 -12.95
C HIS A 83 -3.32 -8.55 -14.00
N PRO A 84 -2.65 -9.71 -13.94
CA PRO A 84 -2.69 -10.70 -15.01
C PRO A 84 -4.08 -11.30 -15.23
N ALA A 85 -4.81 -11.63 -14.14
CA ALA A 85 -6.14 -12.24 -14.27
C ALA A 85 -7.25 -11.25 -14.68
N SER A 86 -7.34 -10.08 -14.04
CA SER A 86 -8.41 -9.10 -14.31
C SER A 86 -8.10 -8.14 -15.45
N GLY A 87 -6.84 -8.04 -15.90
CA GLY A 87 -6.41 -7.08 -16.92
C GLY A 87 -6.39 -5.61 -16.48
N ARG A 88 -6.81 -5.30 -15.24
CA ARG A 88 -6.83 -3.96 -14.65
C ARG A 88 -5.41 -3.43 -14.46
N SER A 89 -5.18 -2.15 -14.76
CA SER A 89 -3.88 -1.49 -14.59
C SER A 89 -3.88 -0.60 -13.35
N PHE A 90 -2.74 -0.53 -12.67
CA PHE A 90 -2.50 0.25 -11.47
C PHE A 90 -1.21 1.05 -11.62
N LEU A 91 -1.24 2.32 -11.23
CA LEU A 91 -0.07 3.15 -11.04
C LEU A 91 0.15 3.30 -9.53
N ARG A 92 1.02 2.46 -8.96
CA ARG A 92 1.32 2.45 -7.52
C ARG A 92 2.45 3.43 -7.22
N ILE A 93 2.23 4.35 -6.30
CA ILE A 93 3.26 5.25 -5.77
C ILE A 93 3.64 4.76 -4.37
N ALA A 94 4.88 4.30 -4.21
CA ALA A 94 5.38 3.83 -2.93
C ALA A 94 6.05 4.98 -2.17
N ILE A 95 5.60 5.21 -0.94
CA ILE A 95 6.10 6.24 -0.04
C ILE A 95 6.73 5.54 1.16
N THR A 96 7.88 6.03 1.61
CA THR A 96 8.52 5.59 2.84
C THR A 96 8.57 6.72 3.85
N GLY A 97 8.73 6.33 5.10
CA GLY A 97 8.84 7.22 6.24
C GLY A 97 8.89 6.43 7.53
N ARG A 98 8.74 7.14 8.64
CA ARG A 98 8.61 6.52 9.97
C ARG A 98 7.13 6.29 10.27
N ALA A 99 6.84 5.36 11.17
CA ALA A 99 5.51 5.22 11.72
C ALA A 99 5.52 5.29 13.24
N GLU A 100 4.60 6.06 13.77
CA GLU A 100 4.37 6.21 15.20
C GLU A 100 3.27 5.24 15.64
N ALA A 101 3.47 4.64 16.82
CA ALA A 101 2.55 3.62 17.31
C ALA A 101 1.18 4.23 17.62
N PRO A 102 0.08 3.49 17.40
CA PRO A 102 -1.26 3.96 17.74
C PRO A 102 -1.40 4.33 19.22
N GLU A 103 -2.18 5.38 19.49
CA GLU A 103 -2.60 5.75 20.85
C GLU A 103 -3.93 5.06 21.20
N GLY A 104 -3.86 3.92 21.88
CA GLY A 104 -5.05 3.22 22.39
C GLY A 104 -5.59 2.11 21.49
N GLU A 105 -6.90 1.91 21.51
CA GLU A 105 -7.55 0.81 20.80
C GLU A 105 -7.66 1.12 19.30
N VAL A 106 -7.18 0.19 18.48
CA VAL A 106 -7.15 0.32 17.02
C VAL A 106 -8.33 -0.43 16.42
N ARG A 107 -9.15 0.27 15.63
CA ARG A 107 -10.14 -0.35 14.77
C ARG A 107 -9.63 -0.29 13.33
N LEU A 108 -9.46 -1.46 12.73
CA LEU A 108 -9.01 -1.60 11.35
C LEU A 108 -10.19 -1.64 10.39
N ASP A 109 -9.91 -1.30 9.14
CA ASP A 109 -10.87 -1.37 8.04
C ASP A 109 -11.41 -2.78 7.78
N GLU A 110 -12.61 -2.83 7.22
CA GLU A 110 -13.26 -4.09 6.86
C GLU A 110 -12.41 -4.86 5.83
N GLY A 111 -12.09 -6.11 6.14
CA GLY A 111 -11.26 -6.97 5.30
C GLY A 111 -9.80 -7.04 5.73
N ILE A 112 -9.35 -6.16 6.64
CA ILE A 112 -8.04 -6.28 7.29
C ILE A 112 -8.16 -7.23 8.49
N GLU A 113 -7.33 -8.27 8.51
CA GLU A 113 -7.26 -9.22 9.62
C GLU A 113 -6.34 -8.70 10.74
N ARG A 114 -5.16 -8.18 10.36
CA ARG A 114 -4.20 -7.57 11.28
C ARG A 114 -3.05 -6.86 10.55
N ALA A 115 -2.40 -5.94 11.26
CA ALA A 115 -1.07 -5.45 10.91
C ALA A 115 0.02 -6.40 11.43
N VAL A 116 1.06 -6.60 10.61
CA VAL A 116 2.21 -7.49 10.91
C VAL A 116 3.53 -6.80 10.53
N TRP A 117 4.61 -7.15 11.23
CA TRP A 117 5.97 -6.67 10.93
C TRP A 117 6.82 -7.82 10.40
N LEU A 118 7.11 -7.81 9.10
CA LEU A 118 7.80 -8.90 8.41
C LEU A 118 9.18 -8.47 7.93
N SER A 119 10.20 -9.26 8.24
CA SER A 119 11.52 -9.14 7.63
C SER A 119 11.47 -9.46 6.14
N ARG A 120 12.47 -9.02 5.39
CA ARG A 120 12.63 -9.39 3.97
C ARG A 120 12.61 -10.91 3.76
N GLU A 121 13.23 -11.67 4.66
CA GLU A 121 13.25 -13.13 4.55
C GLU A 121 11.88 -13.75 4.76
N GLU A 122 11.10 -13.25 5.72
CA GLU A 122 9.72 -13.70 5.92
C GLU A 122 8.87 -13.36 4.69
N LEU A 123 8.98 -12.15 4.13
CA LEU A 123 8.31 -11.78 2.87
C LEU A 123 8.72 -12.69 1.69
N LEU A 124 9.98 -13.11 1.60
CA LEU A 124 10.42 -14.06 0.57
C LEU A 124 9.77 -15.44 0.75
N ARG A 125 9.61 -15.91 1.99
CA ARG A 125 8.95 -17.20 2.29
C ARG A 125 7.45 -17.15 2.00
N GLU A 126 6.82 -16.00 2.23
CA GLU A 126 5.37 -15.79 2.03
C GLU A 126 5.00 -15.31 0.62
N ARG A 127 5.90 -15.46 -0.36
CA ARG A 127 5.74 -14.90 -1.71
C ARG A 127 4.45 -15.30 -2.42
N GLU A 128 3.97 -16.53 -2.19
CA GLU A 128 2.71 -17.03 -2.76
C GLU A 128 1.47 -16.35 -2.19
N ARG A 129 1.57 -15.79 -0.97
CA ARG A 129 0.52 -15.04 -0.31
C ARG A 129 0.57 -13.54 -0.60
N HIS A 130 1.49 -13.04 -1.42
CA HIS A 130 1.54 -11.62 -1.73
C HIS A 130 0.33 -11.17 -2.57
N ARG A 131 -0.27 -10.03 -2.22
CA ARG A 131 -1.38 -9.43 -2.98
C ARG A 131 -0.98 -9.11 -4.43
N SER A 132 0.29 -8.82 -4.65
CA SER A 132 0.88 -8.62 -5.98
C SER A 132 2.40 -8.76 -5.91
N PRO A 133 3.10 -8.89 -7.05
CA PRO A 133 4.57 -8.84 -7.07
C PRO A 133 5.15 -7.56 -6.46
N LEU A 134 4.37 -6.46 -6.42
CA LEU A 134 4.80 -5.17 -5.90
C LEU A 134 5.11 -5.21 -4.39
N VAL A 135 4.58 -6.19 -3.65
CA VAL A 135 4.84 -6.33 -2.21
C VAL A 135 6.33 -6.48 -1.92
N LEU A 136 7.01 -7.33 -2.70
CA LEU A 136 8.44 -7.55 -2.54
C LEU A 136 9.26 -6.49 -3.28
N HIS A 137 8.85 -6.08 -4.49
CA HIS A 137 9.61 -5.10 -5.28
C HIS A 137 9.77 -3.76 -4.55
N THR A 138 8.72 -3.25 -3.92
CA THR A 138 8.78 -1.97 -3.18
C THR A 138 9.72 -2.05 -1.98
N VAL A 139 9.77 -3.19 -1.28
CA VAL A 139 10.72 -3.47 -0.20
C VAL A 139 12.14 -3.57 -0.71
N GLU A 140 12.36 -4.23 -1.85
CA GLU A 140 13.70 -4.33 -2.45
C GLU A 140 14.25 -2.97 -2.89
N ASP A 141 13.43 -2.10 -3.47
CA ASP A 141 13.85 -0.74 -3.84
C ASP A 141 14.12 0.11 -2.60
N TYR A 142 13.30 -0.02 -1.55
CA TYR A 142 13.61 0.60 -0.25
C TYR A 142 14.99 0.18 0.26
N LEU A 143 15.31 -1.12 0.21
CA LEU A 143 16.57 -1.69 0.69
C LEU A 143 17.77 -1.34 -0.21
N ARG A 144 17.56 -1.06 -1.49
CA ARG A 144 18.59 -0.50 -2.39
C ARG A 144 18.93 0.96 -2.06
N GLY A 145 18.12 1.61 -1.21
CA GLY A 145 18.30 3.00 -0.81
C GLY A 145 17.59 4.00 -1.71
N GLU A 146 16.63 3.55 -2.53
CA GLU A 146 15.86 4.46 -3.39
C GLU A 146 15.05 5.44 -2.54
N ARG A 147 15.42 6.73 -2.61
CA ARG A 147 14.77 7.83 -1.88
C ARG A 147 14.72 9.06 -2.76
N HIS A 148 13.52 9.43 -3.17
CA HIS A 148 13.27 10.65 -3.92
C HIS A 148 12.46 11.65 -3.09
N PRO A 149 12.67 12.96 -3.27
CA PRO A 149 12.01 13.95 -2.42
C PRO A 149 10.50 13.94 -2.63
N LEU A 150 9.73 14.07 -1.55
CA LEU A 150 8.26 14.18 -1.61
C LEU A 150 7.79 15.32 -2.51
N SER A 151 8.61 16.36 -2.72
CA SER A 151 8.34 17.48 -3.63
C SER A 151 8.20 17.08 -5.11
N LEU A 152 8.49 15.82 -5.48
CA LEU A 152 8.10 15.28 -6.78
C LEU A 152 6.57 15.17 -6.92
N LEU A 153 5.86 14.96 -5.81
CA LEU A 153 4.41 14.91 -5.74
C LEU A 153 3.89 16.34 -5.55
N LYS A 154 3.31 16.90 -6.61
CA LYS A 154 2.79 18.27 -6.63
C LYS A 154 1.26 18.23 -6.71
N PRO A 155 0.54 18.22 -5.58
CA PRO A 155 -0.90 18.30 -5.63
C PRO A 155 -1.31 19.67 -6.18
N MET A 156 -2.13 19.65 -7.23
CA MET A 156 -2.81 20.83 -7.79
C MET A 156 -4.31 20.58 -7.67
N LEU A 157 -4.75 20.43 -6.43
CA LEU A 157 -6.13 20.19 -6.06
C LEU A 157 -6.75 21.58 -5.83
N GLY A 158 -7.72 21.92 -6.68
CA GLY A 158 -8.32 23.27 -6.73
C GLY A 158 -9.22 23.58 -5.54
#